data_AF-A0A7C6HUN4-F1
#
_entry.id   AF-A0A7C6HUN4-F1
#
_cell.length_a   1.000
_cell.length_b   1.000
_cell.length_c   1.000
_cell.angle_alpha   90.00
_cell.angle_beta   90.00
_cell.angle_gamma   90.00
#
_symmetry.space_group_name_H-M   'P 1'
#
loop_
_entity.id
_entity.type
_entity.pdbx_description
1 polymer ?
#
loop_
_entity_poly.entity_id
_entity_poly.type
_entity_poly.pdbx_seq_one_letter_code
_entity_poly.pdbx_strand_id
1 'polypeptide(L)'
;MKIVELMRQDSRITTVRLSEIIGISKRNIEANISDLKKKGIVERIGSRKNGYWEVTKDGNIMSFLKNTGGCWRKIKGYWLNQSTICTLKI
;
A
#
# COMPACT_ATOMS: atom_id res chain seq x y z
N MET A 1 -11.95 9.96 -4.23
CA MET A 1 -11.17 9.50 -5.42
C MET A 1 -11.86 8.24 -5.92
N LYS A 2 -12.38 8.27 -7.15
CA LYS A 2 -13.34 7.26 -7.65
C LYS A 2 -12.80 5.82 -7.70
N ILE A 3 -11.50 5.63 -7.97
CA ILE A 3 -10.86 4.29 -7.97
C ILE A 3 -10.90 3.65 -6.58
N VAL A 4 -10.56 4.43 -5.54
CA VAL A 4 -10.50 3.93 -4.16
C VAL A 4 -11.90 3.58 -3.64
N GLU A 5 -12.91 4.37 -4.02
CA GLU A 5 -14.32 4.09 -3.69
C GLU A 5 -14.79 2.77 -4.32
N LEU A 6 -14.48 2.53 -5.60
CA LEU A 6 -14.82 1.28 -6.27
C LEU A 6 -14.10 0.07 -5.67
N MET A 7 -12.82 0.22 -5.30
CA MET A 7 -12.06 -0.83 -4.62
C MET A 7 -12.61 -1.14 -3.22
N ARG A 8 -13.21 -0.15 -2.53
CA ARG A 8 -13.89 -0.37 -1.25
C ARG A 8 -15.22 -1.10 -1.41
N GLN A 9 -15.93 -0.87 -2.50
CA GLN A 9 -17.19 -1.56 -2.80
C GLN A 9 -16.94 -3.01 -3.25
N ASP A 10 -15.96 -3.20 -4.13
CA ASP A 10 -15.56 -4.52 -4.63
C ASP A 10 -14.04 -4.67 -4.58
N SER A 11 -13.55 -5.42 -3.59
CA SER A 11 -12.13 -5.68 -3.41
C SER A 11 -11.54 -6.60 -4.48
N ARG A 12 -12.36 -7.31 -5.27
CA ARG A 12 -11.89 -8.21 -6.34
C ARG A 12 -11.96 -7.58 -7.72
N ILE A 13 -12.28 -6.28 -7.79
CA ILE A 13 -12.43 -5.57 -9.05
C ILE A 13 -11.15 -5.62 -9.90
N THR A 14 -11.34 -5.85 -11.20
CA THR A 14 -10.25 -5.90 -12.17
C THR A 14 -9.96 -4.51 -12.73
N THR A 15 -8.73 -4.29 -13.21
CA THR A 15 -8.36 -3.02 -13.86
C THR A 15 -9.16 -2.74 -15.12
N VAL A 16 -9.61 -3.80 -15.81
CA VAL A 16 -10.50 -3.69 -16.98
C VAL A 16 -11.86 -3.15 -16.55
N ARG A 17 -12.46 -3.70 -15.50
CA ARG A 17 -13.76 -3.24 -15.01
C ARG A 17 -13.71 -1.81 -14.46
N LEU A 18 -12.62 -1.44 -13.79
CA LEU A 18 -12.37 -0.05 -13.38
C LEU A 18 -12.32 0.90 -14.59
N SER A 19 -11.73 0.47 -15.70
CA SER A 19 -11.65 1.23 -16.95
C SER A 19 -13.01 1.47 -17.55
N GLU A 20 -13.85 0.44 -17.60
CA GLU A 20 -15.23 0.52 -18.09
C GLU A 20 -16.09 1.46 -17.25
N ILE A 21 -16.02 1.37 -15.92
CA ILE A 21 -16.87 2.17 -15.02
C ILE A 21 -16.46 3.64 -15.01
N ILE A 22 -15.15 3.93 -15.06
CA ILE A 22 -14.63 5.29 -14.96
C ILE A 22 -14.52 5.97 -16.33
N GLY A 23 -14.44 5.20 -17.42
CA GLY A 23 -14.24 5.72 -18.77
C GLY A 23 -12.81 6.22 -19.03
N ILE A 24 -11.83 5.75 -18.25
CA ILE A 24 -10.42 6.10 -18.38
C ILE A 24 -9.65 4.93 -18.97
N SER A 25 -8.62 5.21 -19.78
CA SER A 25 -7.75 4.18 -20.34
C SER A 25 -7.14 3.28 -19.26
N LYS A 26 -7.02 1.97 -19.57
CA LYS A 26 -6.40 0.99 -18.66
C LYS A 26 -5.00 1.41 -18.18
N ARG A 27 -4.19 2.01 -19.07
CA ARG A 27 -2.85 2.52 -18.76
C ARG A 27 -2.88 3.58 -17.65
N ASN A 28 -3.81 4.52 -17.73
CA ASN A 28 -3.93 5.58 -16.73
C ASN A 28 -4.40 5.03 -15.38
N ILE A 29 -5.26 4.02 -15.38
CA ILE A 29 -5.68 3.33 -14.15
C ILE A 29 -4.51 2.59 -13.52
N GLU A 30 -3.70 1.88 -14.31
CA GLU A 30 -2.51 1.19 -13.82
C GLU A 30 -1.49 2.16 -13.24
N ALA A 31 -1.26 3.31 -13.91
CA ALA A 31 -0.40 4.38 -13.39
C ALA A 31 -0.92 4.91 -12.05
N ASN A 32 -2.22 5.24 -11.96
CA ASN A 32 -2.84 5.71 -10.73
C ASN A 32 -2.74 4.67 -9.60
N ILE A 33 -2.98 3.39 -9.88
CA ILE A 33 -2.84 2.31 -8.89
C ILE A 33 -1.38 2.18 -8.43
N SER A 34 -0.41 2.32 -9.33
CA SER A 34 1.02 2.33 -8.99
C SER A 34 1.34 3.46 -8.02
N ASP A 35 0.79 4.65 -8.24
CA ASP A 35 1.01 5.80 -7.36
C ASP A 35 0.29 5.62 -6.01
N LEU A 36 -0.90 5.02 -6.00
CA LEU A 36 -1.61 4.67 -4.76
C LEU A 36 -0.86 3.60 -3.94
N LYS A 37 -0.22 2.64 -4.60
CA LYS A 37 0.68 1.66 -3.98
C LYS A 37 1.90 2.32 -3.36
N LYS A 38 2.57 3.22 -4.08
CA LYS A 38 3.73 3.97 -3.56
C LYS A 38 3.35 4.80 -2.33
N LYS A 39 2.15 5.37 -2.32
CA LYS A 39 1.60 6.11 -1.18
C LYS A 39 1.16 5.21 -0.01
N GLY A 40 1.13 3.89 -0.20
CA GLY A 40 0.68 2.93 0.81
C GLY A 40 -0.82 2.96 1.10
N ILE A 41 -1.63 3.46 0.14
CA ILE A 41 -3.09 3.57 0.28
C ILE A 41 -3.78 2.28 -0.16
N VAL A 42 -3.20 1.58 -1.15
CA VAL A 42 -3.77 0.36 -1.72
C VAL A 42 -2.68 -0.71 -1.81
N GLU A 43 -3.02 -1.94 -1.41
CA GLU A 43 -2.15 -3.12 -1.54
C GLU A 43 -2.91 -4.29 -2.15
N ARG A 44 -2.19 -5.19 -2.85
CA ARG A 44 -2.78 -6.45 -3.35
C ARG A 44 -2.39 -7.56 -2.39
N ILE A 45 -3.38 -8.18 -1.75
CA ILE A 45 -3.17 -9.28 -0.81
C ILE A 45 -3.58 -10.60 -1.47
N GLY A 46 -2.74 -11.63 -1.31
CA GLY A 46 -3.02 -13.00 -1.75
C GLY A 46 -2.40 -13.40 -3.10
N SER A 47 -2.81 -14.56 -3.61
CA SER A 47 -2.27 -15.16 -4.84
C SER A 47 -2.74 -14.44 -6.11
N ARG A 48 -2.03 -14.60 -7.23
CA ARG A 48 -2.36 -13.94 -8.51
C ARG A 48 -3.82 -14.16 -8.94
N LYS A 49 -4.37 -15.36 -8.69
CA LYS A 49 -5.74 -15.75 -9.06
C LYS A 49 -6.81 -15.33 -8.05
N ASN A 50 -6.52 -15.47 -6.75
CA ASN A 50 -7.52 -15.30 -5.69
C ASN A 50 -7.27 -14.09 -4.78
N GLY A 51 -6.30 -13.26 -5.11
CA GLY A 51 -5.97 -12.08 -4.32
C GLY A 51 -7.01 -10.97 -4.50
N TYR A 52 -7.09 -10.08 -3.52
CA TYR A 52 -7.98 -8.93 -3.50
C TYR A 52 -7.20 -7.65 -3.22
N TRP A 53 -7.81 -6.52 -3.52
CA TRP A 53 -7.30 -5.19 -3.21
C TRP A 53 -7.72 -4.80 -1.81
N GLU A 54 -6.75 -4.46 -0.98
CA GLU A 54 -6.94 -3.90 0.35
C GLU A 54 -6.71 -2.39 0.30
N VAL A 55 -7.64 -1.63 0.87
CA VAL A 55 -7.56 -0.17 0.95
C VAL A 55 -7.33 0.22 2.40
N THR A 56 -6.12 0.70 2.71
CA THR A 56 -5.76 1.17 4.05
C THR A 56 -6.35 2.57 4.23
N LYS A 57 -7.23 2.75 5.22
CA LYS A 57 -7.83 4.06 5.54
C LYS A 57 -6.82 5.04 6.09
N ASP A 58 -5.79 4.52 6.75
CA ASP A 58 -4.82 5.30 7.48
C ASP A 58 -3.50 5.22 6.73
N GLY A 59 -3.00 6.39 6.28
CA GLY A 59 -1.68 6.47 5.66
C GLY A 59 -0.68 5.79 6.58
N ASN A 60 -0.23 4.62 6.18
CA ASN A 60 0.53 3.74 7.04
C ASN A 60 1.84 4.47 7.40
N ILE A 61 2.00 4.92 8.65
CA ILE A 61 3.20 5.61 9.13
C ILE A 61 4.48 4.81 8.81
N MET A 62 4.36 3.49 8.68
CA MET A 62 5.47 2.59 8.35
C MET A 62 5.96 2.70 6.90
N SER A 63 5.18 3.24 5.95
CA SER A 63 5.69 3.52 4.59
C SER A 63 6.57 4.78 4.57
N PHE A 64 6.27 5.75 5.44
CA PHE A 64 7.06 6.96 5.63
C PHE A 64 8.42 6.65 6.27
N LEU A 65 8.42 5.81 7.32
CA LEU A 65 9.62 5.43 8.05
C LEU A 65 10.60 4.57 7.23
N LYS A 66 10.12 3.78 6.27
CA LYS A 66 10.98 2.94 5.42
C LYS A 66 11.71 3.70 4.31
N ASN A 67 11.29 4.93 3.99
CA ASN A 67 11.87 5.73 2.91
C ASN A 67 12.89 6.76 3.42
N THR A 68 12.86 7.07 4.72
CA THR A 68 14.01 7.67 5.39
C THR A 68 15.10 6.60 5.48
N GLY A 69 16.33 6.91 5.03
CA GLY A 69 17.51 6.03 5.10
C GLY A 69 17.98 5.72 6.53
N GLY A 70 17.04 5.47 7.44
CA GLY A 70 17.29 5.01 8.79
C GLY A 70 17.78 3.58 8.80
N CYS A 71 18.67 3.29 9.74
CA CYS A 71 19.13 1.93 10.01
C CYS A 71 18.04 1.22 10.83
N TRP A 72 17.38 0.22 10.24
CA TRP A 72 16.28 -0.51 10.86
C TRP A 72 16.74 -1.91 11.25
N ARG A 73 16.59 -2.29 12.53
CA ARG A 73 16.89 -3.65 12.99
C ARG A 73 15.61 -4.39 13.35
N LYS A 74 15.50 -5.64 12.90
CA LYS A 74 14.38 -6.52 13.24
C LYS A 74 14.68 -7.27 14.55
N ILE A 75 13.88 -7.05 15.59
CA ILE A 75 14.03 -7.72 16.89
C ILE A 75 12.67 -8.32 17.28
N LYS A 76 12.63 -9.63 17.54
CA LYS A 76 11.42 -10.36 18.00
C LYS A 76 10.14 -10.06 17.20
N GLY A 77 10.27 -9.82 15.89
CA GLY A 77 9.14 -9.56 14.99
C GLY A 77 8.78 -8.08 14.76
N TYR A 78 9.38 -7.15 15.51
CA TYR A 78 9.14 -5.71 15.39
C TYR A 78 10.32 -4.99 14.70
N TRP A 79 10.05 -3.88 14.01
CA TRP A 79 11.06 -3.01 13.39
C TRP A 79 11.37 -1.85 14.34
N LEU A 80 12.60 -1.80 14.86
CA LEU A 80 13.05 -0.74 15.76
C LEU A 80 14.12 0.11 15.05
N ASN A 81 14.07 1.43 15.27
CA ASN A 81 15.06 2.37 14.75
C ASN A 81 16.37 2.21 15.56
N GLN A 82 17.51 2.01 14.89
CA GLN A 82 18.81 1.80 15.56
C GLN A 82 19.21 2.96 16.48
N SER A 83 18.83 4.20 16.17
CA SER A 83 19.08 5.38 17.02
C SER A 83 18.43 5.28 18.40
N THR A 84 17.29 4.58 18.51
CA THR A 84 16.61 4.33 19.79
C THR A 84 17.08 3.08 20.52
N ILE A 85 17.70 2.12 19.82
CA ILE A 85 18.25 0.90 20.45
C ILE A 85 19.52 1.24 21.23
N CYS A 86 20.28 2.25 20.81
CA CYS A 86 21.50 2.70 21.49
C CYS A 86 21.25 3.37 22.84
N THR A 87 20.04 3.90 23.11
CA THR A 87 19.72 4.61 24.36
C THR A 87 19.11 3.72 25.44
N LEU A 88 18.67 2.51 25.12
CA LEU A 88 18.04 1.56 26.06
C LEU A 88 19.02 0.55 26.67
N LYS A 89 20.31 0.88 26.69
CA LYS A 89 21.35 0.07 27.31
C LYS A 89 22.16 0.92 28.28
N ILE A 90 21.48 1.35 29.35
CA ILE A 90 22.06 1.83 30.60
C ILE A 90 21.48 0.96 31.71
#